data_AF-A0A1Q6V1E6-F1
#
_entry.id   AF-A0A1Q6V1E6-F1
#
_cell.length_a   1.000
_cell.length_b   1.000
_cell.length_c   1.000
_cell.angle_alpha   90.00
_cell.angle_beta   90.00
_cell.angle_gamma   90.00
#
_symmetry.space_group_name_H-M   'P 1'
#
loop_
_entity.id
_entity.type
_entity.pdbx_description
1 polymer ?
#
loop_
_entity_poly.entity_id
_entity_poly.type
_entity_poly.pdbx_seq_one_letter_code
_entity_poly.pdbx_strand_id
1 'polypeptide(L)'
;MKSIVKLILIYLLFLHSPLVACGTTISGATQNGNVFNVTPSHFSSSGTTGFRQYSNFTLDKNHIVNLEFQNNMNKFVNIGKDIQLVLLITLLQ
;
A
#
# COMPACT_ATOMS: atom_id res chain seq x y z
N MET A 1 49.98 4.96 5.03
CA MET A 1 48.99 3.98 5.57
C MET A 1 47.80 4.64 6.27
N LYS A 2 47.99 5.51 7.28
CA LYS A 2 46.89 6.14 8.04
C LYS A 2 45.86 6.93 7.21
N SER A 3 46.30 7.56 6.11
CA SER A 3 45.42 8.35 5.22
C SER A 3 44.51 7.49 4.34
N ILE A 4 45.00 6.33 3.90
CA ILE A 4 44.25 5.38 3.06
C ILE A 4 43.12 4.73 3.87
N VAL A 5 43.38 4.40 5.14
CA VAL A 5 42.37 3.85 6.06
C VAL A 5 41.22 4.83 6.30
N LYS A 6 41.51 6.14 6.41
CA LYS A 6 40.48 7.19 6.53
C LYS A 6 39.64 7.33 5.26
N LEU A 7 40.26 7.22 4.08
CA LEU A 7 39.57 7.31 2.79
C LEU A 7 38.63 6.11 2.58
N ILE A 8 39.07 4.91 2.97
CA ILE A 8 38.25 3.69 2.95
C ILE A 8 37.07 3.81 3.93
N LEU A 9 37.29 4.35 5.14
CA LEU A 9 36.24 4.51 6.13
C LEU A 9 35.16 5.50 5.66
N ILE A 10 35.55 6.58 4.98
CA ILE A 10 34.62 7.55 4.38
C ILE A 10 33.83 6.90 3.24
N TYR A 11 34.49 6.12 2.37
CA TYR A 11 33.83 5.41 1.27
C TYR A 11 32.79 4.38 1.77
N LEU A 12 33.11 3.67 2.87
CA LEU A 12 32.20 2.72 3.49
C LEU A 12 30.95 3.39 4.09
N LEU A 13 31.03 4.64 4.55
CA LEU A 13 29.85 5.37 5.05
C LEU A 13 28.84 5.71 3.93
N PHE A 14 29.30 5.86 2.68
CA PHE A 14 28.42 6.14 1.52
C PHE A 14 27.76 4.88 0.93
N LEU A 15 28.23 3.69 1.28
CA LEU A 15 27.64 2.41 0.86
C LEU A 15 26.40 2.01 1.68
N HIS A 16 26.10 2.71 2.78
CA HIS A 16 25.02 2.37 3.72
C HIS A 16 23.76 3.23 3.55
N SER A 17 23.51 3.81 2.37
CA SER A 17 22.16 4.33 2.09
C SER A 17 21.16 3.21 2.34
N PRO A 18 20.26 3.32 3.35
CA PRO A 18 19.25 2.29 3.53
C PRO A 18 18.43 2.30 2.26
N LEU A 19 18.41 1.16 1.56
CA LEU A 19 17.51 0.96 0.44
C LEU A 19 16.11 0.94 1.04
N VAL A 20 15.51 2.12 1.22
CA VAL A 20 14.12 2.24 1.62
C VAL A 20 13.32 1.87 0.37
N ALA A 21 13.21 0.56 0.12
CA ALA A 21 12.27 0.03 -0.83
C ALA A 21 10.87 0.30 -0.26
N CYS A 22 10.31 1.47 -0.56
CA CYS A 22 8.90 1.73 -0.38
C CYS A 22 8.16 0.82 -1.37
N GLY A 23 7.82 -0.39 -0.94
CA GLY A 23 7.01 -1.32 -1.72
C GLY A 23 5.55 -1.21 -1.31
N THR A 24 4.63 -1.22 -2.28
CA THR A 24 3.21 -1.44 -1.94
C THR A 24 3.00 -2.89 -1.56
N THR A 25 2.33 -3.13 -0.44
CA THR A 25 1.92 -4.46 0.01
C THR A 25 0.52 -4.33 0.59
N ILE A 26 -0.46 -4.88 -0.12
CA ILE A 26 -1.87 -4.83 0.30
C ILE A 26 -2.38 -6.26 0.29
N SER A 27 -2.65 -6.79 1.48
CA SER A 27 -3.13 -8.17 1.64
C SER A 27 -4.50 -8.34 1.00
N GLY A 28 -4.64 -9.35 0.13
CA GLY A 28 -5.90 -9.64 -0.55
C GLY A 28 -6.23 -8.68 -1.70
N ALA A 29 -5.25 -7.94 -2.21
CA ALA A 29 -5.35 -7.19 -3.45
C ALA A 29 -4.79 -8.00 -4.64
N THR A 30 -5.38 -7.81 -5.81
CA THR A 30 -4.83 -8.28 -7.09
C THR A 30 -4.07 -7.12 -7.73
N GLN A 31 -2.80 -7.33 -8.09
CA GLN A 31 -1.98 -6.31 -8.71
C GLN A 31 -2.11 -6.35 -10.25
N ASN A 32 -2.30 -5.18 -10.86
CA ASN A 32 -2.21 -4.97 -12.30
C ASN A 32 -1.36 -3.72 -12.58
N GLY A 33 -0.06 -3.92 -12.81
CA GLY A 33 0.91 -2.83 -12.88
C GLY A 33 0.99 -2.05 -11.56
N ASN A 34 0.70 -0.75 -11.60
CA ASN A 34 0.72 0.15 -10.45
C ASN A 34 -0.62 0.22 -9.70
N VAL A 35 -1.64 -0.51 -10.16
CA VAL A 35 -2.98 -0.53 -9.58
C VAL A 35 -3.17 -1.82 -8.76
N PHE A 36 -3.63 -1.66 -7.53
CA PHE A 36 -3.96 -2.74 -6.61
C PHE A 36 -5.48 -2.78 -6.44
N ASN A 37 -6.09 -3.78 -7.07
CA ASN A 37 -7.54 -3.99 -7.04
C ASN A 37 -7.94 -4.75 -5.78
N VAL A 38 -8.90 -4.21 -5.05
CA VAL A 38 -9.34 -4.75 -3.76
C VAL A 38 -10.83 -5.05 -3.82
N THR A 39 -11.18 -6.32 -3.75
CA THR A 39 -12.56 -6.80 -3.59
C THR A 39 -12.93 -6.87 -2.12
N PRO A 40 -14.18 -6.71 -1.68
CA PRO A 40 -14.55 -7.05 -0.30
C PRO A 40 -14.38 -8.56 -0.04
N SER A 41 -14.04 -8.94 1.19
CA SER A 41 -14.00 -10.35 1.63
C SER A 41 -15.29 -10.80 2.31
N HIS A 42 -16.06 -9.84 2.84
CA HIS A 42 -17.35 -10.08 3.48
C HIS A 42 -18.36 -9.01 3.09
N PHE A 43 -19.63 -9.34 3.20
CA PHE A 43 -20.75 -8.44 2.94
C PHE A 43 -21.66 -8.38 4.16
N SER A 44 -22.32 -7.24 4.35
CA SER A 44 -23.45 -7.13 5.28
C SER A 44 -24.59 -8.06 4.85
N SER A 45 -25.50 -8.38 5.77
CA SER A 45 -26.68 -9.21 5.45
C SER A 45 -27.54 -8.62 4.32
N SER A 46 -27.54 -7.29 4.17
CA SER A 46 -28.20 -6.57 3.07
C SER A 46 -27.44 -6.58 1.74
N GLY A 47 -26.18 -7.02 1.71
CA GLY A 47 -25.29 -6.90 0.55
C GLY A 47 -24.79 -5.48 0.26
N THR A 48 -25.33 -4.45 0.92
CA THR A 48 -25.04 -3.04 0.59
C THR A 48 -23.71 -2.51 1.11
N THR A 49 -23.08 -3.21 2.06
CA THR A 49 -21.76 -2.86 2.61
C THR A 49 -20.79 -4.01 2.41
N GLY A 50 -19.66 -3.73 1.76
CA GLY A 50 -18.53 -4.66 1.65
C GLY A 50 -17.45 -4.34 2.66
N PHE A 51 -16.82 -5.37 3.22
CA PHE A 51 -15.78 -5.26 4.24
C PHE A 51 -14.51 -5.95 3.77
N ARG A 52 -13.37 -5.31 4.01
CA ARG A 52 -12.08 -5.98 3.97
C ARG A 52 -11.24 -5.64 5.20
N GLN A 53 -10.71 -6.69 5.81
CA GLN A 53 -9.65 -6.58 6.79
C GLN A 53 -8.30 -6.87 6.14
N TYR A 54 -7.32 -6.00 6.38
CA TYR A 54 -5.96 -6.14 5.88
C TYR A 54 -5.02 -6.62 6.99
N SER A 55 -4.22 -7.64 6.69
CA SER A 55 -3.09 -8.02 7.54
C SER A 55 -1.90 -7.08 7.33
N ASN A 56 -1.75 -6.56 6.12
CA ASN A 56 -0.74 -5.57 5.73
C ASN A 56 -1.36 -4.57 4.74
N PHE A 57 -1.14 -3.28 4.98
CA PHE A 57 -1.55 -2.19 4.08
C PHE A 57 -0.45 -1.14 4.02
N THR A 58 0.38 -1.22 2.98
CA THR A 58 1.41 -0.23 2.65
C THR A 58 1.16 0.22 1.22
N LEU A 59 1.08 1.53 0.99
CA LEU A 59 0.88 2.12 -0.33
C LEU A 59 2.00 3.12 -0.62
N ASP A 60 2.78 2.86 -1.67
CA ASP A 60 3.76 3.81 -2.19
C ASP A 60 3.08 4.90 -3.04
N LYS A 61 3.70 6.08 -3.10
CA LYS A 61 3.17 7.32 -3.70
C LYS A 61 2.78 7.22 -5.17
N ASN A 62 3.36 6.27 -5.91
CA ASN A 62 3.13 6.07 -7.35
C ASN A 62 2.15 4.92 -7.63
N HIS A 63 1.60 4.30 -6.59
CA HIS A 63 0.66 3.19 -6.70
C HIS A 63 -0.75 3.66 -6.36
N ILE A 64 -1.74 3.00 -6.96
CA ILE A 64 -3.16 3.30 -6.81
C ILE A 64 -3.85 2.12 -6.15
N VAL A 65 -4.73 2.37 -5.20
CA VAL A 65 -5.65 1.37 -4.66
C VAL A 65 -7.02 1.58 -5.28
N ASN A 66 -7.51 0.57 -5.97
CA ASN A 66 -8.84 0.57 -6.56
C ASN A 66 -9.76 -0.31 -5.71
N LEU A 67 -10.80 0.29 -5.13
CA LEU A 67 -11.80 -0.45 -4.36
C LEU A 67 -12.90 -0.92 -5.31
N GLU A 68 -13.06 -2.23 -5.45
CA GLU A 68 -14.04 -2.81 -6.37
C GLU A 68 -15.38 -2.97 -5.67
N PHE A 69 -16.33 -2.10 -6.03
CA PHE A 69 -17.70 -2.20 -5.56
C PHE A 69 -18.44 -3.30 -6.33
N GLN A 70 -19.10 -4.21 -5.61
CA GLN A 70 -19.79 -5.39 -6.15
C GLN A 70 -21.23 -5.47 -5.59
N ASN A 71 -22.12 -6.19 -6.27
CA ASN A 71 -23.45 -6.55 -5.74
C ASN A 71 -24.29 -5.37 -5.21
N ASN A 72 -24.39 -4.27 -5.98
CA ASN A 72 -25.12 -3.05 -5.60
C ASN A 72 -24.67 -2.42 -4.27
N MET A 73 -23.46 -2.75 -3.79
CA MET A 73 -22.91 -2.11 -2.62
C MET A 73 -22.68 -0.62 -2.88
N ASN A 74 -22.89 0.18 -1.85
CA ASN A 74 -22.64 1.62 -1.88
C ASN A 74 -21.68 2.07 -0.76
N LYS A 75 -21.18 1.12 0.02
CA LYS A 75 -20.24 1.37 1.11
C LYS A 75 -19.16 0.30 1.13
N PHE A 76 -17.90 0.73 1.14
CA PHE A 76 -16.74 -0.15 1.30
C PHE A 76 -16.02 0.22 2.59
N VAL A 77 -15.91 -0.73 3.52
CA VAL A 77 -15.27 -0.54 4.81
C VAL A 77 -13.90 -1.24 4.81
N ASN A 78 -12.87 -0.45 5.04
CA ASN A 78 -11.48 -0.88 5.13
C ASN A 78 -11.06 -0.96 6.60
N ILE A 79 -10.55 -2.12 7.04
CA ILE A 79 -10.18 -2.38 8.44
C ILE A 79 -8.73 -2.85 8.48
N GLY A 80 -7.90 -2.26 9.33
CA GLY A 80 -6.51 -2.65 9.45
C GLY A 80 -5.85 -1.95 10.63
N LYS A 81 -4.72 -2.51 11.08
CA LYS A 81 -4.03 -2.07 12.30
C LYS A 81 -3.46 -0.65 12.16
N ASP A 82 -3.00 -0.29 10.96
CA ASP A 82 -2.30 0.97 10.66
C ASP A 82 -2.78 1.60 9.33
N ILE A 83 -4.09 1.61 9.08
CA ILE A 83 -4.63 2.20 7.85
C ILE A 83 -4.45 3.72 7.88
N GLN A 84 -3.44 4.23 7.19
CA GLN A 84 -3.41 5.61 6.72
C GLN A 84 -4.05 5.67 5.33
N LEU A 85 -5.38 5.79 5.29
CA LEU A 85 -6.09 5.97 4.04
C LEU A 85 -6.00 7.45 3.63
N VAL A 86 -5.06 7.78 2.73
CA VAL A 86 -5.15 9.05 2.00
C VAL A 86 -6.15 8.85 0.88
N LEU A 87 -7.40 9.22 1.16
CA LEU A 87 -8.51 9.08 0.22
C LEU A 87 -8.50 10.25 -0.77
N LEU A 88 -7.85 10.08 -1.93
CA LEU A 88 -8.07 10.98 -3.07
C LEU A 88 -9.23 10.41 -3.90
N ILE A 89 -10.46 10.82 -3.59
CA ILE A 89 -11.61 10.53 -4.46
C ILE A 89 -11.54 11.49 -5.65
N THR A 90 -10.98 11.05 -6.78
CA THR A 90 -11.27 11.70 -8.06
C THR A 90 -12.51 11.04 -8.64
N LEU A 91 -13.68 11.58 -8.30
CA LEU A 91 -14.93 11.28 -9.01
C LEU A 91 -14.81 11.92 -10.40
N LEU A 92 -14.48 11.13 -11.42
CA LEU A 92 -14.84 11.47 -12.79
C LEU A 92 -16.31 11.11 -12.94
N GLN A 93 -17.18 12.12 -12.78
CA GLN A 93 -18.54 12.09 -13.31
C GLN A 93 -18.51 12.38 -14.81
#